data_AF-A0AAC8XP86-F1
#
_entry.id   AF-A0AAC8XP86-F1
#
_cell.length_a   1.000
_cell.length_b   1.000
_cell.length_c   1.000
_cell.angle_alpha   90.00
_cell.angle_beta   90.00
_cell.angle_gamma   90.00
#
_symmetry.space_group_name_H-M   'P 1'
#
loop_
_entity.id
_entity.type
_entity.pdbx_description
1 polymer ?
#
loop_
_entity_poly.entity_id
_entity_poly.type
_entity_poly.pdbx_seq_one_letter_code
_entity_poly.pdbx_strand_id
1 'polypeptide(L)'
;MSSFNYINFIDYLKTQLDETNNAEINGFEVLFDYLKDYPPEYLEDDDSDFFREEIDRLAQDQIDELVYTLKDSENDWLEIKGEKWRIKDNESNQGETKTKLYSKLTAKEAALLDKKSGDVDSEERTALVNLYNNKVNSLGSVEEKYHVAKLIVDKFIYTEDGKKEYHQFLITAGETGSEKKDKDSYKYYEHLAKFYRQKYEHELSAQWYKDAANTANICNEKEETILKLTRNERLQFEQAGREEEAAEAYIRENDLIAKVDGRRRTRFIYSSLKHVSDYFQNPKKVACVAILFILVSSFIFSISGITPSGGTVQSWRAGKFFSVETITEFGDALYFSVVTFTTLGYGDYTPSNIISRIVTIFLSIGGLLLASLFLVTLVKRYGR
;
A
#
# COMPACT_ATOMS: atom_id res chain seq x y z
N MET A 1 13.80 43.04 26.87
CA MET A 1 13.51 42.10 27.98
C MET A 1 12.03 42.19 28.26
N SER A 2 11.15 41.27 27.91
CA SER A 2 11.28 39.84 27.61
C SER A 2 10.03 39.44 26.81
N SER A 3 10.17 38.86 25.62
CA SER A 3 9.08 38.07 25.01
C SER A 3 9.53 36.69 24.53
N PHE A 4 10.81 36.35 24.68
CA PHE A 4 11.26 34.98 24.44
C PHE A 4 10.96 34.14 25.68
N ASN A 5 9.89 33.35 25.60
CA ASN A 5 9.53 32.42 26.65
C ASN A 5 10.28 31.09 26.44
N TYR A 6 11.43 30.98 27.10
CA TYR A 6 12.29 29.80 27.01
C TYR A 6 11.55 28.48 27.29
N ILE A 7 10.66 28.44 28.28
CA ILE A 7 9.91 27.22 28.62
C ILE A 7 8.97 26.82 27.47
N ASN A 8 8.23 27.79 26.92
CA ASN A 8 7.34 27.53 25.78
C ASN A 8 8.15 27.10 24.53
N PHE A 9 9.33 27.68 24.33
CA PHE A 9 10.22 27.28 23.25
C PHE A 9 10.69 25.83 23.40
N ILE A 10 11.04 25.38 24.61
CA ILE A 10 11.43 23.98 24.86
C ILE A 10 10.28 23.01 24.53
N ASP A 11 9.05 23.32 24.92
CA ASP A 11 7.89 22.48 24.59
C ASP A 11 7.60 22.46 23.09
N TYR A 12 7.75 23.60 22.40
CA TYR A 12 7.66 23.69 20.94
C TYR A 12 8.75 22.85 20.26
N LEU A 13 9.99 22.97 20.71
CA LEU A 13 11.15 22.23 20.20
C LEU A 13 10.97 20.72 20.34
N LYS A 14 10.47 20.24 21.49
CA LYS A 14 10.17 18.81 21.71
C LYS A 14 9.10 18.31 20.75
N THR A 15 8.05 19.10 20.54
CA THR A 15 6.95 18.76 19.62
C THR A 15 7.47 18.63 18.18
N GLN A 16 8.28 19.59 17.72
CA GLN A 16 8.88 19.57 16.38
C GLN A 16 9.84 18.38 16.19
N LEU A 17 10.65 18.06 17.19
CA LEU A 17 11.55 16.90 17.15
C LEU A 17 10.79 15.56 17.12
N ASP A 18 9.70 15.43 17.88
CA ASP A 18 8.86 14.23 17.91
C ASP A 18 8.11 14.01 16.58
N GLU A 19 7.56 15.08 15.98
CA GLU A 19 6.88 15.02 14.68
C GLU A 19 7.82 14.61 13.53
N THR A 20 9.12 14.89 13.69
CA THR A 20 10.14 14.54 12.70
C THR A 20 10.67 13.09 12.88
N ASN A 21 10.07 12.27 13.75
CA ASN A 21 10.48 10.88 14.03
C ASN A 21 11.99 10.74 14.34
N ASN A 22 12.54 11.60 15.21
CA ASN A 22 13.97 11.65 15.58
C ASN A 22 14.92 12.02 14.43
N ALA A 23 14.44 12.63 13.34
CA ALA A 23 15.35 13.17 12.32
C ALA A 23 16.01 14.49 12.78
N GLU A 24 17.11 14.86 12.11
CA GLU A 24 17.83 16.11 12.35
C GLU A 24 16.99 17.31 11.89
N ILE A 25 16.80 18.30 12.78
CA ILE A 25 16.15 19.58 12.44
C ILE A 25 17.18 20.72 12.44
N ASN A 26 16.94 21.74 11.63
CA ASN A 26 17.79 22.94 11.63
C ASN A 26 17.36 23.85 12.79
N GLY A 27 18.28 24.12 13.73
CA GLY A 27 18.02 24.92 14.91
C GLY A 27 17.60 26.36 14.63
N PHE A 28 18.11 26.94 13.54
CA PHE A 28 17.72 28.28 13.12
C PHE A 28 16.29 28.29 12.58
N GLU A 29 15.94 27.33 11.72
CA GLU A 29 14.58 27.22 11.14
C GLU A 29 13.53 27.03 12.24
N VAL A 30 13.83 26.22 13.25
CA VAL A 30 12.92 25.97 14.38
C VAL A 30 12.72 27.21 15.25
N LEU A 31 13.79 27.98 15.48
CA LEU A 31 13.69 29.26 16.18
C LEU A 31 12.91 30.29 15.38
N PHE A 32 13.14 30.33 14.07
CA PHE A 32 12.42 31.21 13.15
C PHE A 32 10.92 30.90 13.14
N ASP A 33 10.56 29.63 13.00
CA ASP A 33 9.15 29.18 13.00
C ASP A 33 8.48 29.45 14.36
N TYR A 34 9.19 29.23 15.47
CA TYR A 34 8.69 29.58 16.80
C TYR A 34 8.40 31.07 16.93
N LEU A 35 9.32 31.94 16.50
CA LEU A 35 9.14 33.39 16.58
C LEU A 35 8.04 33.89 15.63
N LYS A 36 7.80 33.19 14.53
CA LYS A 36 6.69 33.48 13.63
C LYS A 36 5.35 33.09 14.24
N ASP A 37 5.27 31.93 14.88
CA ASP A 37 4.05 31.44 15.55
C ASP A 37 3.75 32.21 16.85
N TYR A 38 4.79 32.74 17.50
CA TYR A 38 4.72 33.50 18.75
C TYR A 38 5.52 34.81 18.66
N PRO A 39 5.06 35.78 17.85
CA PRO A 39 5.79 37.02 17.64
C PRO A 39 5.85 37.88 18.91
N PRO A 40 6.94 38.64 19.10
CA PRO A 40 7.01 39.66 20.15
C PRO A 40 5.83 40.63 20.10
N GLU A 41 5.34 41.06 21.27
CA GLU A 41 4.14 41.91 21.40
C GLU A 41 4.19 43.24 20.62
N TYR A 42 5.38 43.70 20.21
CA TYR A 42 5.56 44.93 19.43
C TYR A 42 5.46 44.71 17.91
N LEU A 43 5.31 43.47 17.44
CA LEU A 43 5.13 43.10 16.04
C LEU A 43 3.67 42.66 15.83
N GLU A 44 2.81 43.59 15.40
CA GLU A 44 1.35 43.40 15.31
C GLU A 44 0.82 42.90 13.94
N ASP A 45 1.68 42.74 12.91
CA ASP A 45 1.23 42.54 11.51
C ASP A 45 1.84 41.28 10.85
N ASP A 46 1.08 40.17 10.79
CA ASP A 46 1.51 38.79 10.47
C ASP A 46 1.87 38.53 8.98
N ASP A 47 1.58 39.47 8.06
CA ASP A 47 1.73 39.25 6.60
C ASP A 47 2.61 40.30 5.86
N SER A 48 3.37 41.14 6.57
CA SER A 48 4.25 42.13 5.92
C SER A 48 5.67 41.59 5.65
N ASP A 49 6.31 42.04 4.57
CA ASP A 49 7.73 41.74 4.30
C ASP A 49 8.62 42.23 5.47
N PHE A 50 8.24 43.34 6.09
CA PHE A 50 8.90 43.90 7.28
C PHE A 50 8.83 42.94 8.48
N PHE A 51 7.68 42.28 8.69
CA PHE A 51 7.52 41.28 9.76
C PHE A 51 8.49 40.11 9.59
N ARG A 52 8.57 39.56 8.37
CA ARG A 52 9.50 38.45 8.09
C ARG A 52 10.96 38.84 8.27
N GLU A 53 11.36 40.03 7.80
CA GLU A 53 12.72 40.54 7.96
C GLU A 53 13.08 40.77 9.44
N GLU A 54 12.14 41.25 10.25
CA GLU A 54 12.39 41.47 11.67
C GLU A 54 12.46 40.15 12.45
N ILE A 55 11.61 39.16 12.14
CA ILE A 55 11.70 37.81 12.72
C ILE A 55 13.02 37.13 12.36
N ASP A 56 13.46 37.24 11.11
CA ASP A 56 14.76 36.71 10.66
C ASP A 56 15.93 37.34 11.42
N ARG A 57 15.91 38.68 11.57
CA ARG A 57 16.91 39.42 12.36
C ARG A 57 16.91 38.95 13.82
N LEU A 58 15.74 38.78 14.42
CA LEU A 58 15.61 38.35 15.82
C LEU A 58 16.09 36.92 16.02
N ALA A 59 15.81 36.01 15.08
CA ALA A 59 16.32 34.65 15.13
C ALA A 59 17.86 34.65 15.03
N GLN A 60 18.43 35.45 14.12
CA GLN A 60 19.87 35.56 13.93
C GLN A 60 20.60 36.14 15.14
N ASP A 61 19.99 37.11 15.83
CA ASP A 61 20.57 37.74 17.04
C ASP A 61 20.51 36.80 18.25
N GLN A 62 19.45 35.97 18.37
CA GLN A 62 19.22 35.12 19.54
C GLN A 62 19.80 33.71 19.43
N ILE A 63 20.07 33.19 18.23
CA ILE A 63 20.44 31.78 18.02
C ILE A 63 21.69 31.37 18.79
N ASP A 64 22.72 32.21 18.86
CA ASP A 64 23.98 31.87 19.53
C ASP A 64 23.83 31.79 21.06
N GLU A 65 23.12 32.74 21.65
CA GLU A 65 22.81 32.75 23.10
C GLU A 65 21.89 31.58 23.46
N LEU A 66 20.91 31.28 22.61
CA LEU A 66 20.02 30.14 22.77
C LEU A 66 20.78 28.82 22.69
N VAL A 67 21.65 28.62 21.70
CA VAL A 67 22.48 27.42 21.58
C VAL A 67 23.37 27.23 22.81
N TYR A 68 23.95 28.31 23.33
CA TYR A 68 24.72 28.27 24.57
C TYR A 68 23.86 27.80 25.75
N THR A 69 22.68 28.39 25.91
CA THR A 69 21.74 28.05 26.99
C THR A 69 21.23 26.61 26.90
N LEU A 70 20.88 26.15 25.69
CA LEU A 70 20.44 24.77 25.44
C LEU A 70 21.54 23.74 25.74
N LYS A 71 22.79 24.06 25.40
CA LYS A 71 23.94 23.18 25.71
C LYS A 71 24.24 23.12 27.20
N ASP A 72 23.91 24.15 27.96
CA ASP A 72 24.11 24.19 29.41
C ASP A 72 22.95 23.53 30.16
N SER A 73 21.71 23.85 29.78
CA SER A 73 20.49 23.48 30.52
C SER A 73 19.77 22.24 30.01
N GLU A 74 19.83 21.92 28.70
CA GLU A 74 19.04 20.84 28.07
C GLU A 74 19.92 19.72 27.49
N ASN A 75 21.18 19.68 27.91
CA ASN A 75 22.15 18.68 27.47
C ASN A 75 21.72 17.24 27.80
N ASP A 76 20.77 17.03 28.71
CA ASP A 76 20.35 15.68 29.11
C ASP A 76 19.56 14.95 28.01
N TRP A 77 18.86 15.69 27.14
CA TRP A 77 17.97 15.10 26.12
C TRP A 77 18.16 15.69 24.72
N LEU A 78 18.97 16.73 24.54
CA LEU A 78 19.17 17.41 23.26
C LEU A 78 20.64 17.36 22.81
N GLU A 79 20.90 16.97 21.56
CA GLU A 79 22.22 17.01 20.93
C GLU A 79 22.28 18.08 19.84
N ILE A 80 23.24 18.99 19.95
CA ILE A 80 23.43 20.11 19.03
C ILE A 80 24.78 19.97 18.31
N LYS A 81 24.75 19.68 17.00
CA LYS A 81 25.92 19.59 16.11
C LYS A 81 25.86 20.66 15.03
N GLY A 82 26.42 21.84 15.32
CA GLY A 82 26.31 23.01 14.44
C GLY A 82 24.85 23.45 14.33
N GLU A 83 24.35 23.58 13.11
CA GLU A 83 22.95 23.92 12.82
C GLU A 83 21.98 22.74 13.04
N LYS A 84 22.49 21.51 13.20
CA LYS A 84 21.67 20.30 13.29
C LYS A 84 21.38 19.92 14.74
N TRP A 85 20.11 19.93 15.10
CA TRP A 85 19.63 19.59 16.43
C TRP A 85 18.84 18.27 16.37
N ARG A 86 19.01 17.41 17.36
CA ARG A 86 18.28 16.15 17.47
C ARG A 86 18.08 15.77 18.92
N ILE A 87 17.04 14.98 19.20
CA ILE A 87 16.91 14.32 20.50
C ILE A 87 18.15 13.46 20.70
N LYS A 88 18.80 13.59 21.85
CA LYS A 88 19.76 12.57 22.29
C LYS A 88 18.97 11.30 22.42
N ASP A 89 19.18 10.39 21.47
CA ASP A 89 18.86 9.02 21.72
C ASP A 89 19.47 8.68 23.08
N ASN A 90 18.67 8.11 23.98
CA ASN A 90 19.21 7.30 25.06
C ASN A 90 19.87 6.05 24.44
N GLU A 91 20.85 6.26 23.55
CA GLU A 91 21.88 5.34 23.12
C GLU A 91 23.05 5.33 24.12
N SER A 92 22.86 5.86 25.33
CA SER A 92 23.49 5.31 26.53
C SER A 92 22.67 4.15 27.10
N ASN A 93 22.27 3.23 26.23
CA ASN A 93 22.41 1.80 26.47
C ASN A 93 23.23 1.11 25.35
N GLN A 94 24.22 1.84 24.77
CA GLN A 94 25.55 1.26 24.50
C GLN A 94 26.42 1.21 25.78
N GLY A 95 25.80 1.16 26.95
CA GLY A 95 26.38 0.38 28.02
C GLY A 95 26.38 -1.07 27.56
N GLU A 96 27.44 -1.80 27.87
CA GLU A 96 27.51 -3.25 27.79
C GLU A 96 26.26 -3.90 28.43
N THR A 97 25.13 -3.96 27.74
CA THR A 97 24.32 -5.15 27.84
C THR A 97 25.14 -6.12 27.02
N LYS A 98 26.09 -6.80 27.66
CA LYS A 98 26.67 -8.01 27.09
C LYS A 98 25.49 -8.92 26.83
N THR A 99 24.89 -8.81 25.65
CA THR A 99 23.96 -9.78 25.13
C THR A 99 24.67 -11.12 25.29
N LYS A 100 23.91 -12.17 25.58
CA LYS A 100 24.49 -13.52 25.74
C LYS A 100 25.40 -13.89 24.57
N LEU A 101 25.18 -13.28 23.41
CA LEU A 101 26.05 -13.29 22.25
C LEU A 101 27.41 -12.59 22.49
N TYR A 102 27.46 -11.26 22.68
CA TYR A 102 28.73 -10.52 22.80
C TYR A 102 29.62 -10.97 23.98
N SER A 103 29.03 -11.49 25.06
CA SER A 103 29.80 -12.11 26.15
C SER A 103 30.55 -13.40 25.75
N LYS A 104 30.18 -14.02 24.63
CA LYS A 104 30.74 -15.30 24.12
C LYS A 104 31.42 -15.16 22.76
N LEU A 105 31.61 -13.93 22.27
CA LEU A 105 32.37 -13.64 21.06
C LEU A 105 33.86 -13.51 21.37
N THR A 106 34.69 -14.03 20.48
CA THR A 106 36.12 -13.71 20.42
C THR A 106 36.33 -12.33 19.81
N ALA A 107 37.46 -11.68 20.08
CA ALA A 107 37.78 -10.36 19.52
C ALA A 107 37.70 -10.33 17.97
N LYS A 108 38.05 -11.43 17.31
CA LYS A 108 37.93 -11.56 15.84
C LYS A 108 36.47 -11.65 15.38
N GLU A 109 35.61 -12.37 16.11
CA GLU A 109 34.19 -12.48 15.78
C GLU A 109 33.44 -11.17 16.03
N ALA A 110 33.76 -10.45 17.12
CA ALA A 110 33.20 -9.13 17.38
C ALA A 110 33.57 -8.13 16.27
N ALA A 111 34.84 -8.12 15.85
CA ALA A 111 35.30 -7.26 14.76
C ALA A 111 34.62 -7.55 13.41
N LEU A 112 34.14 -8.77 13.17
CA LEU A 112 33.36 -9.11 11.98
C LEU A 112 31.94 -8.51 12.03
N LEU A 113 31.35 -8.37 13.22
CA LEU A 113 30.00 -7.79 13.39
C LEU A 113 30.01 -6.27 13.28
N ASP A 114 31.13 -5.62 13.58
CA ASP A 114 31.27 -4.15 13.50
C ASP A 114 31.55 -3.65 12.07
N LYS A 115 31.74 -4.55 11.11
CA LYS A 115 31.99 -4.19 9.71
C LYS A 115 30.74 -3.63 9.02
N LYS A 116 30.95 -2.81 7.99
CA LYS A 116 29.90 -2.40 7.05
C LYS A 116 29.72 -3.48 5.97
N SER A 117 28.49 -3.66 5.49
CA SER A 117 28.16 -4.70 4.49
C SER A 117 28.91 -4.58 3.16
N GLY A 118 29.47 -3.42 2.83
CA GLY A 118 30.31 -3.23 1.64
C GLY A 118 31.74 -3.75 1.75
N ASP A 119 32.22 -4.00 2.96
CA ASP A 119 33.62 -4.27 3.26
C ASP A 119 33.86 -5.75 3.64
N VAL A 120 32.87 -6.61 3.40
CA VAL A 120 32.88 -8.05 3.72
C VAL A 120 33.29 -8.85 2.48
N ASP A 121 34.43 -9.54 2.56
CA ASP A 121 34.90 -10.42 1.50
C ASP A 121 34.25 -11.83 1.54
N SER A 122 34.61 -12.71 0.59
CA SER A 122 34.03 -14.06 0.49
C SER A 122 34.44 -14.99 1.65
N GLU A 123 35.63 -14.84 2.21
CA GLU A 123 36.12 -15.66 3.32
C GLU A 123 35.48 -15.22 4.64
N GLU A 124 35.42 -13.91 4.86
CA GLU A 124 34.77 -13.27 6.00
C GLU A 124 33.28 -13.57 6.02
N ARG A 125 32.62 -13.61 4.86
CA ARG A 125 31.23 -14.02 4.76
C ARG A 125 31.03 -15.49 5.17
N THR A 126 31.94 -16.37 4.79
CA THR A 126 31.91 -17.77 5.24
C THR A 126 32.11 -17.85 6.77
N ALA A 127 32.98 -17.00 7.32
CA ALA A 127 33.16 -16.88 8.76
C ALA A 127 31.89 -16.35 9.47
N LEU A 128 31.18 -15.38 8.87
CA LEU A 128 29.90 -14.87 9.38
C LEU A 128 28.80 -15.95 9.36
N VAL A 129 28.72 -16.76 8.31
CA VAL A 129 27.79 -17.91 8.25
C VAL A 129 28.05 -18.90 9.38
N ASN A 130 29.33 -19.26 9.60
CA ASN A 130 29.72 -20.15 10.69
C ASN A 130 29.41 -19.52 12.06
N LEU A 131 29.69 -18.23 12.23
CA LEU A 131 29.37 -17.49 13.44
C LEU A 131 27.86 -17.49 13.71
N TYR A 132 27.05 -17.30 12.66
CA TYR A 132 25.61 -17.28 12.77
C TYR A 132 25.06 -18.62 13.25
N ASN A 133 25.46 -19.71 12.58
CA ASN A 133 24.97 -21.06 12.89
C ASN A 133 25.40 -21.52 14.28
N ASN A 134 26.60 -21.16 14.72
CA ASN A 134 27.14 -21.62 16.00
C ASN A 134 26.67 -20.76 17.20
N LYS A 135 26.56 -19.44 17.02
CA LYS A 135 26.38 -18.50 18.14
C LYS A 135 25.20 -17.56 17.97
N VAL A 136 25.07 -16.87 16.83
CA VAL A 136 24.06 -15.80 16.67
C VAL A 136 22.64 -16.38 16.67
N ASN A 137 22.42 -17.53 16.04
CA ASN A 137 21.09 -18.12 15.96
C ASN A 137 20.55 -18.55 17.34
N SER A 138 21.42 -18.99 18.24
CA SER A 138 21.03 -19.50 19.57
C SER A 138 21.11 -18.43 20.68
N LEU A 139 22.04 -17.48 20.59
CA LEU A 139 22.33 -16.52 21.65
C LEU A 139 21.96 -15.08 21.29
N GLY A 140 21.76 -14.78 20.01
CA GLY A 140 21.50 -13.45 19.50
C GLY A 140 20.06 -12.99 19.69
N SER A 141 19.88 -11.70 19.94
CA SER A 141 18.58 -11.02 19.88
C SER A 141 18.06 -10.97 18.42
N VAL A 142 16.80 -10.61 18.24
CA VAL A 142 16.21 -10.39 16.89
C VAL A 142 16.99 -9.31 16.13
N GLU A 143 17.47 -8.27 16.82
CA GLU A 143 18.30 -7.20 16.25
C GLU A 143 19.64 -7.73 15.74
N GLU A 144 20.32 -8.52 16.55
CA GLU A 144 21.63 -9.08 16.22
C GLU A 144 21.52 -10.08 15.07
N LYS A 145 20.48 -10.94 15.10
CA LYS A 145 20.20 -11.88 14.00
C LYS A 145 19.98 -11.14 12.69
N TYR A 146 19.20 -10.07 12.71
CA TYR A 146 18.96 -9.23 11.53
C TYR A 146 20.25 -8.60 11.00
N HIS A 147 21.03 -7.98 11.88
CA HIS A 147 22.29 -7.33 11.53
C HIS A 147 23.27 -8.31 10.88
N VAL A 148 23.48 -9.48 11.50
CA VAL A 148 24.37 -10.50 10.95
C VAL A 148 23.84 -11.07 9.64
N ALA A 149 22.53 -11.33 9.54
CA ALA A 149 21.93 -11.81 8.29
C ALA A 149 22.15 -10.80 7.15
N LYS A 150 21.92 -9.51 7.42
CA LYS A 150 22.16 -8.40 6.48
C LYS A 150 23.62 -8.32 6.05
N LEU A 151 24.58 -8.42 6.98
CA LEU A 151 26.02 -8.47 6.65
C LEU A 151 26.39 -9.65 5.75
N ILE A 152 25.72 -10.79 5.91
CA ILE A 152 25.96 -11.98 5.07
C ILE A 152 25.45 -11.74 3.64
N VAL A 153 24.26 -11.15 3.47
CA VAL A 153 23.57 -11.09 2.16
C VAL A 153 23.75 -9.79 1.39
N ASP A 154 23.97 -8.66 2.07
CA ASP A 154 24.12 -7.36 1.42
C ASP A 154 25.36 -7.33 0.53
N LYS A 155 25.18 -6.75 -0.67
CA LYS A 155 26.25 -6.60 -1.69
C LYS A 155 26.94 -7.92 -2.05
N PHE A 156 26.33 -9.07 -1.77
CA PHE A 156 26.78 -10.35 -2.28
C PHE A 156 26.69 -10.33 -3.81
N ILE A 157 27.84 -10.14 -4.48
CA ILE A 157 27.92 -10.21 -5.94
C ILE A 157 27.75 -11.67 -6.33
N TYR A 158 26.63 -11.94 -6.99
CA TYR A 158 26.20 -13.26 -7.43
C TYR A 158 27.20 -13.86 -8.43
N THR A 159 27.94 -14.89 -8.02
CA THR A 159 28.38 -15.94 -8.94
C THR A 159 27.23 -16.92 -9.13
N GLU A 160 27.02 -17.40 -10.37
CA GLU A 160 25.92 -18.29 -10.79
C GLU A 160 25.74 -19.56 -9.94
N ASP A 161 26.71 -19.87 -9.07
CA ASP A 161 26.65 -20.88 -8.00
C ASP A 161 26.14 -20.31 -6.66
N GLY A 162 24.95 -19.72 -6.65
CA GLY A 162 24.26 -19.34 -5.41
C GLY A 162 24.04 -20.57 -4.53
N LYS A 163 24.94 -20.82 -3.57
CA LYS A 163 24.80 -21.93 -2.62
C LYS A 163 23.48 -21.78 -1.87
N LYS A 164 22.65 -22.83 -1.83
CA LYS A 164 21.40 -22.90 -1.05
C LYS A 164 21.59 -22.47 0.40
N GLU A 165 22.81 -22.59 0.92
CA GLU A 165 23.26 -22.13 2.23
C GLU A 165 22.90 -20.66 2.52
N TYR A 166 22.86 -19.79 1.49
CA TYR A 166 22.56 -18.37 1.69
C TYR A 166 21.06 -18.03 1.69
N HIS A 167 20.19 -18.96 1.27
CA HIS A 167 18.74 -18.71 1.19
C HIS A 167 18.15 -18.43 2.57
N GLN A 168 18.60 -19.16 3.59
CA GLN A 168 18.10 -18.99 4.94
C GLN A 168 18.37 -17.56 5.46
N PHE A 169 19.53 -16.99 5.14
CA PHE A 169 19.86 -15.62 5.54
C PHE A 169 19.04 -14.57 4.78
N LEU A 170 18.74 -14.80 3.48
CA LEU A 170 17.83 -13.94 2.72
C LEU A 170 16.43 -13.94 3.32
N ILE A 171 15.92 -15.13 3.70
CA ILE A 171 14.62 -15.28 4.35
C ILE A 171 14.62 -14.55 5.69
N THR A 172 15.61 -14.80 6.55
CA THR A 172 15.71 -14.14 7.86
C THR A 172 15.84 -12.62 7.73
N ALA A 173 16.65 -12.12 6.78
CA ALA A 173 16.76 -10.69 6.53
C ALA A 173 15.44 -10.09 6.02
N GLY A 174 14.72 -10.79 5.16
CA GLY A 174 13.38 -10.38 4.70
C GLY A 174 12.34 -10.35 5.82
N GLU A 175 12.27 -11.41 6.62
CA GLU A 175 11.30 -11.56 7.72
C GLU A 175 11.53 -10.49 8.79
N THR A 176 12.75 -10.42 9.32
CA THR A 176 13.05 -9.47 10.38
C THR A 176 13.08 -8.02 9.89
N GLY A 177 13.48 -7.79 8.62
CA GLY A 177 13.37 -6.49 7.98
C GLY A 177 11.90 -6.03 7.84
N SER A 178 11.00 -6.97 7.49
CA SER A 178 9.56 -6.71 7.44
C SER A 178 8.96 -6.39 8.81
N GLU A 179 9.37 -7.11 9.86
CA GLU A 179 8.92 -6.83 11.24
C GLU A 179 9.29 -5.41 11.70
N LYS A 180 10.48 -4.96 11.30
CA LYS A 180 10.99 -3.62 11.60
C LYS A 180 10.53 -2.55 10.63
N LYS A 181 9.84 -2.93 9.55
CA LYS A 181 9.48 -2.05 8.43
C LYS A 181 10.70 -1.35 7.82
N ASP A 182 11.85 -2.02 7.80
CA ASP A 182 13.06 -1.49 7.15
C ASP A 182 12.83 -1.45 5.63
N LYS A 183 13.15 -0.32 5.01
CA LYS A 183 13.02 -0.14 3.57
C LYS A 183 13.95 -1.10 2.84
N ASP A 184 13.62 -1.42 1.61
CA ASP A 184 14.34 -2.36 0.74
C ASP A 184 14.38 -3.82 1.20
N SER A 185 13.75 -4.17 2.34
CA SER A 185 13.68 -5.57 2.83
C SER A 185 13.04 -6.54 1.83
N TYR A 186 12.16 -6.05 0.95
CA TYR A 186 11.57 -6.84 -0.13
C TYR A 186 12.60 -7.38 -1.14
N LYS A 187 13.77 -6.73 -1.26
CA LYS A 187 14.81 -7.12 -2.23
C LYS A 187 15.31 -8.53 -1.96
N TYR A 188 15.40 -8.96 -0.70
CA TYR A 188 15.86 -10.30 -0.35
C TYR A 188 14.94 -11.39 -0.93
N TYR A 189 13.62 -11.19 -0.86
CA TYR A 189 12.63 -12.05 -1.49
C TYR A 189 12.64 -11.92 -3.02
N GLU A 190 12.81 -10.71 -3.56
CA GLU A 190 12.95 -10.51 -5.02
C GLU A 190 14.17 -11.29 -5.58
N HIS A 191 15.26 -11.37 -4.81
CA HIS A 191 16.44 -12.15 -5.16
C HIS A 191 16.16 -13.66 -5.17
N LEU A 192 15.51 -14.19 -4.14
CA LEU A 192 15.06 -15.59 -4.12
C LEU A 192 14.15 -15.88 -5.32
N ALA A 193 13.21 -14.99 -5.61
CA ALA A 193 12.31 -15.12 -6.74
C ALA A 193 13.08 -15.19 -8.08
N LYS A 194 14.06 -14.31 -8.29
CA LYS A 194 14.93 -14.32 -9.49
C LYS A 194 15.77 -15.60 -9.60
N PHE A 195 16.28 -16.12 -8.49
CA PHE A 195 17.03 -17.37 -8.46
C PHE A 195 16.18 -18.56 -8.90
N TYR A 196 14.99 -18.74 -8.32
CA TYR A 196 14.08 -19.82 -8.70
C TYR A 196 13.56 -19.68 -10.15
N ARG A 197 13.38 -18.43 -10.62
CA ARG A 197 13.06 -18.16 -12.02
C ARG A 197 14.13 -18.66 -12.98
N GLN A 198 15.41 -18.45 -12.67
CA GLN A 198 16.53 -18.92 -13.50
C GLN A 198 16.60 -20.46 -13.56
N LYS A 199 16.09 -21.15 -12.53
CA LYS A 199 15.98 -22.61 -12.47
C LYS A 199 14.70 -23.17 -13.10
N TYR A 200 13.85 -22.32 -13.69
CA TYR A 200 12.53 -22.71 -14.21
C TYR A 200 11.58 -23.28 -13.13
N GLU A 201 11.86 -23.01 -11.85
CA GLU A 201 11.00 -23.35 -10.72
C GLU A 201 9.96 -22.22 -10.53
N HIS A 202 9.06 -22.08 -11.50
CA HIS A 202 8.15 -20.93 -11.61
C HIS A 202 7.19 -20.76 -10.43
N GLU A 203 6.68 -21.86 -9.86
CA GLU A 203 5.78 -21.78 -8.71
C GLU A 203 6.46 -21.17 -7.48
N LEU A 204 7.66 -21.65 -7.15
CA LEU A 204 8.46 -21.10 -6.05
C LEU A 204 8.87 -19.65 -6.33
N SER A 205 9.25 -19.35 -7.56
CA SER A 205 9.55 -17.97 -7.97
C SER A 205 8.34 -17.03 -7.74
N ALA A 206 7.13 -17.49 -8.09
CA ALA A 206 5.91 -16.72 -7.89
C ALA A 206 5.62 -16.47 -6.40
N GLN A 207 5.77 -17.50 -5.55
CA GLN A 207 5.61 -17.37 -4.10
C GLN A 207 6.58 -16.33 -3.51
N TRP A 208 7.85 -16.36 -3.91
CA TRP A 208 8.81 -15.36 -3.44
C TRP A 208 8.54 -13.95 -3.97
N TYR A 209 8.02 -13.79 -5.20
CA TYR A 209 7.56 -12.48 -5.66
C TYR A 209 6.33 -11.99 -4.88
N LYS A 210 5.42 -12.88 -4.49
CA LYS A 210 4.28 -12.57 -3.63
C LYS A 210 4.75 -12.07 -2.26
N ASP A 211 5.70 -12.77 -1.64
CA ASP A 211 6.29 -12.35 -0.36
C ASP A 211 7.03 -11.02 -0.51
N ALA A 212 7.79 -10.82 -1.59
CA ALA A 212 8.43 -9.55 -1.88
C ALA A 212 7.40 -8.41 -1.99
N ALA A 213 6.29 -8.60 -2.72
CA ALA A 213 5.25 -7.59 -2.86
C ALA A 213 4.57 -7.28 -1.51
N ASN A 214 4.32 -8.30 -0.68
CA ASN A 214 3.74 -8.14 0.65
C ASN A 214 4.69 -7.35 1.57
N THR A 215 5.97 -7.72 1.62
CA THR A 215 7.00 -7.02 2.40
C THR A 215 7.16 -5.57 1.93
N ALA A 216 7.19 -5.33 0.61
CA ALA A 216 7.26 -3.98 0.06
C ALA A 216 6.06 -3.12 0.54
N ASN A 217 4.87 -3.71 0.57
CA ASN A 217 3.69 -3.03 1.10
C ASN A 217 3.77 -2.78 2.63
N ILE A 218 4.27 -3.72 3.42
CA ILE A 218 4.46 -3.56 4.88
C ILE A 218 5.50 -2.47 5.20
N CYS A 219 6.58 -2.40 4.41
CA CYS A 219 7.65 -1.42 4.57
C CYS A 219 7.35 -0.05 3.94
N ASN A 220 6.10 0.19 3.48
CA ASN A 220 5.69 1.44 2.82
C ASN A 220 6.60 1.84 1.65
N GLU A 221 6.92 0.86 0.80
CA GLU A 221 7.63 1.11 -0.46
C GLU A 221 6.74 1.86 -1.47
N LYS A 222 7.39 2.43 -2.50
CA LYS A 222 6.68 3.10 -3.60
C LYS A 222 5.71 2.13 -4.28
N GLU A 223 4.49 2.61 -4.58
CA GLU A 223 3.47 1.81 -5.25
C GLU A 223 3.94 1.22 -6.60
N GLU A 224 4.82 1.93 -7.32
CA GLU A 224 5.46 1.45 -8.55
C GLU A 224 6.31 0.18 -8.33
N THR A 225 7.01 0.11 -7.19
CA THR A 225 7.81 -1.06 -6.81
C THR A 225 6.89 -2.24 -6.52
N ILE A 226 5.83 -2.03 -5.74
CA ILE A 226 4.84 -3.06 -5.41
C ILE A 226 4.18 -3.57 -6.70
N LEU A 227 3.79 -2.65 -7.60
CA LEU A 227 3.22 -2.99 -8.91
C LEU A 227 4.15 -3.87 -9.74
N LYS A 228 5.44 -3.53 -9.80
CA LYS A 228 6.44 -4.33 -10.52
C LYS A 228 6.57 -5.74 -9.94
N LEU A 229 6.58 -5.88 -8.61
CA LEU A 229 6.69 -7.17 -7.94
C LEU A 229 5.43 -8.01 -8.17
N THR A 230 4.24 -7.44 -8.02
CA THR A 230 2.95 -8.12 -8.28
C THR A 230 2.80 -8.53 -9.76
N ARG A 231 3.32 -7.74 -10.70
CA ARG A 231 3.36 -8.13 -12.12
C ARG A 231 4.28 -9.34 -12.35
N ASN A 232 5.45 -9.37 -11.72
CA ASN A 232 6.35 -10.52 -11.81
C ASN A 232 5.75 -11.77 -11.14
N GLU A 233 5.11 -11.62 -9.98
CA GLU A 233 4.34 -12.66 -9.30
C GLU A 233 3.33 -13.29 -10.26
N ARG A 234 2.47 -12.48 -10.90
CA ARG A 234 1.48 -12.98 -11.86
C ARG A 234 2.13 -13.75 -13.00
N LEU A 235 3.16 -13.18 -13.62
CA LEU A 235 3.83 -13.82 -14.77
C LEU A 235 4.42 -15.18 -14.40
N GLN A 236 4.95 -15.32 -13.18
CA GLN A 236 5.48 -16.60 -12.70
C GLN A 236 4.36 -17.62 -12.39
N PHE A 237 3.23 -17.20 -11.79
CA PHE A 237 2.08 -18.09 -11.62
C PHE A 237 1.49 -18.55 -12.96
N GLU A 238 1.42 -17.66 -13.96
CA GLU A 238 1.01 -18.04 -15.33
C GLU A 238 1.96 -19.09 -15.94
N GLN A 239 3.27 -18.92 -15.78
CA GLN A 239 4.27 -19.90 -16.23
C GLN A 239 4.21 -21.24 -15.48
N ALA A 240 3.77 -21.22 -14.22
CA ALA A 240 3.58 -22.40 -13.41
C ALA A 240 2.24 -23.14 -13.68
N GLY A 241 1.35 -22.58 -14.52
CA GLY A 241 0.00 -23.13 -14.73
C GLY A 241 -0.94 -22.95 -13.53
N ARG A 242 -0.62 -22.00 -12.63
CA ARG A 242 -1.39 -21.69 -11.41
C ARG A 242 -2.37 -20.56 -11.68
N GLU A 243 -3.46 -20.91 -12.36
CA GLU A 243 -4.39 -19.94 -12.94
C GLU A 243 -5.15 -19.12 -11.89
N GLU A 244 -5.57 -19.75 -10.79
CA GLU A 244 -6.32 -19.05 -9.75
C GLU A 244 -5.45 -17.99 -9.07
N GLU A 245 -4.22 -18.35 -8.70
CA GLU A 245 -3.25 -17.43 -8.11
C GLU A 245 -2.81 -16.33 -9.08
N ALA A 246 -2.63 -16.67 -10.37
CA ALA A 246 -2.36 -15.69 -11.42
C ALA A 246 -3.52 -14.71 -11.58
N ALA A 247 -4.78 -15.17 -11.50
CA ALA A 247 -5.96 -14.31 -11.57
C ALA A 247 -6.06 -13.38 -10.35
N GLU A 248 -5.75 -13.87 -9.14
CA GLU A 248 -5.67 -13.04 -7.94
C GLU A 248 -4.57 -11.97 -8.05
N ALA A 249 -3.37 -12.36 -8.49
CA ALA A 249 -2.27 -11.42 -8.72
C ALA A 249 -2.63 -10.39 -9.80
N TYR A 250 -3.36 -10.78 -10.85
CA TYR A 250 -3.87 -9.88 -11.87
C TYR A 250 -4.86 -8.84 -11.30
N ILE A 251 -5.74 -9.25 -10.39
CA ILE A 251 -6.66 -8.32 -9.72
C ILE A 251 -5.88 -7.30 -8.89
N ARG A 252 -4.89 -7.76 -8.10
CA ARG A 252 -4.00 -6.88 -7.32
C ARG A 252 -3.19 -5.93 -8.21
N GLU A 253 -2.65 -6.42 -9.33
CA GLU A 253 -1.91 -5.61 -10.32
C GLU A 253 -2.79 -4.46 -10.84
N ASN A 254 -4.04 -4.74 -11.24
CA ASN A 254 -4.94 -3.70 -11.75
C ASN A 254 -5.36 -2.69 -10.68
N ASP A 255 -5.54 -3.13 -9.43
CA ASP A 255 -5.78 -2.22 -8.31
C ASP A 255 -4.60 -1.26 -8.11
N LEU A 256 -3.37 -1.75 -8.24
CA LEU A 256 -2.15 -0.93 -8.14
C LEU A 256 -2.00 0.01 -9.34
N ILE A 257 -2.28 -0.44 -10.57
CA ILE A 257 -2.27 0.43 -11.76
C ILE A 257 -3.19 1.64 -11.58
N ALA A 258 -4.40 1.41 -11.03
CA ALA A 258 -5.36 2.48 -10.79
C ALA A 258 -4.89 3.48 -9.72
N LYS A 259 -4.13 3.02 -8.72
CA LYS A 259 -3.54 3.86 -7.68
C LYS A 259 -2.37 4.68 -8.21
N VAL A 260 -1.41 4.03 -8.88
CA VAL A 260 -0.20 4.65 -9.45
C VAL A 260 -0.55 5.73 -10.48
N ASP A 261 -1.52 5.51 -11.37
CA ASP A 261 -1.90 6.55 -12.34
C ASP A 261 -2.57 7.78 -11.67
N GLY A 262 -3.25 7.59 -10.53
CA GLY A 262 -3.83 8.68 -9.72
C GLY A 262 -5.01 9.45 -10.35
N ARG A 263 -5.21 9.39 -11.67
CA ARG A 263 -6.25 10.14 -12.39
C ARG A 263 -7.65 9.68 -11.98
N ARG A 264 -8.55 10.65 -11.78
CA ARG A 264 -9.94 10.40 -11.38
C ARG A 264 -10.69 9.49 -12.35
N ARG A 265 -10.50 9.71 -13.66
CA ARG A 265 -11.12 8.90 -14.72
C ARG A 265 -10.67 7.45 -14.68
N THR A 266 -9.37 7.21 -14.49
CA THR A 266 -8.79 5.87 -14.41
C THR A 266 -9.32 5.13 -13.19
N ARG A 267 -9.30 5.76 -12.02
CA ARG A 267 -9.88 5.18 -10.79
C ARG A 267 -11.36 4.82 -10.96
N PHE A 268 -12.14 5.67 -11.63
CA PHE A 268 -13.54 5.37 -11.92
C PHE A 268 -13.69 4.14 -12.82
N ILE A 269 -12.97 4.08 -13.95
CA ILE A 269 -13.04 2.96 -14.90
C ILE A 269 -12.64 1.64 -14.22
N TYR A 270 -11.51 1.63 -13.51
CA TYR A 270 -11.02 0.43 -12.84
C TYR A 270 -11.95 -0.01 -11.71
N SER A 271 -12.50 0.93 -10.94
CA SER A 271 -13.52 0.64 -9.93
C SER A 271 -14.77 0.00 -10.56
N SER A 272 -15.29 0.56 -11.65
CA SER A 272 -16.41 -0.04 -12.38
C SER A 272 -16.09 -1.46 -12.87
N LEU A 273 -14.93 -1.67 -13.50
CA LEU A 273 -14.52 -2.99 -13.99
C LEU A 273 -14.34 -4.02 -12.87
N LYS A 274 -13.79 -3.59 -11.73
CA LYS A 274 -13.65 -4.41 -10.52
C LYS A 274 -15.01 -4.84 -10.00
N HIS A 275 -15.94 -3.91 -9.80
CA HIS A 275 -17.26 -4.23 -9.26
C HIS A 275 -18.11 -5.08 -10.22
N VAL A 276 -17.98 -4.90 -11.53
CA VAL A 276 -18.77 -5.67 -12.50
C VAL A 276 -18.19 -7.06 -12.76
N SER A 277 -16.86 -7.22 -12.80
CA SER A 277 -16.23 -8.44 -13.36
C SER A 277 -14.93 -8.90 -12.70
N ASP A 278 -14.44 -8.21 -11.67
CA ASP A 278 -13.07 -8.38 -11.14
C ASP A 278 -12.03 -8.36 -12.27
N TYR A 279 -12.08 -7.33 -13.13
CA TYR A 279 -11.21 -7.18 -14.30
C TYR A 279 -11.28 -8.39 -15.24
N PHE A 280 -12.50 -8.80 -15.57
CA PHE A 280 -12.82 -9.92 -16.46
C PHE A 280 -12.47 -11.32 -15.92
N GLN A 281 -12.19 -11.48 -14.62
CA GLN A 281 -11.77 -12.77 -14.03
C GLN A 281 -12.92 -13.56 -13.39
N ASN A 282 -14.04 -12.91 -13.07
CA ASN A 282 -15.11 -13.52 -12.28
C ASN A 282 -16.45 -13.59 -13.04
N PRO A 283 -16.74 -14.68 -13.79
CA PRO A 283 -17.98 -14.81 -14.55
C PRO A 283 -19.22 -14.88 -13.64
N LYS A 284 -19.10 -15.43 -12.42
CA LYS A 284 -20.20 -15.49 -11.46
C LYS A 284 -20.64 -14.09 -11.03
N LYS A 285 -19.68 -13.18 -10.85
CA LYS A 285 -19.96 -11.77 -10.51
C LYS A 285 -20.71 -11.06 -11.64
N VAL A 286 -20.29 -11.25 -12.88
CA VAL A 286 -20.98 -10.69 -14.05
C VAL A 286 -22.42 -11.20 -14.14
N ALA A 287 -22.63 -12.50 -13.95
CA ALA A 287 -23.97 -13.09 -13.92
C ALA A 287 -24.84 -12.50 -12.80
N CYS A 288 -24.28 -12.32 -11.60
CA CYS A 288 -24.98 -11.69 -10.48
C CYS A 288 -25.37 -10.23 -10.79
N VAL A 289 -24.46 -9.45 -11.38
CA VAL A 289 -24.74 -8.08 -11.82
C VAL A 289 -25.82 -8.03 -12.90
N ALA A 290 -25.80 -8.97 -13.85
CA ALA A 290 -26.86 -9.10 -14.86
C ALA A 290 -28.22 -9.41 -14.25
N ILE A 291 -28.30 -10.38 -13.32
CA ILE A 291 -29.53 -10.70 -12.60
C ILE A 291 -30.03 -9.49 -11.81
N LEU A 292 -29.14 -8.80 -11.09
CA LEU A 292 -29.49 -7.58 -10.36
C LEU A 292 -30.02 -6.49 -11.31
N PHE A 293 -29.38 -6.31 -12.47
CA PHE A 293 -29.80 -5.33 -13.47
C PHE A 293 -31.19 -5.63 -14.04
N ILE A 294 -31.50 -6.91 -14.29
CA ILE A 294 -32.83 -7.37 -14.68
C ILE A 294 -33.84 -7.08 -13.56
N LEU A 295 -33.54 -7.46 -12.31
CA LEU A 295 -34.44 -7.27 -11.17
C LEU A 295 -34.73 -5.78 -10.89
N VAL A 296 -33.70 -4.94 -10.92
CA VAL A 296 -33.84 -3.48 -10.76
C VAL A 296 -34.69 -2.90 -11.88
N SER A 297 -34.45 -3.31 -13.14
CA SER A 297 -35.26 -2.85 -14.28
C SER A 297 -36.72 -3.31 -14.15
N SER A 298 -36.93 -4.56 -13.71
CA SER A 298 -38.27 -5.12 -13.46
C SER A 298 -39.03 -4.31 -12.43
N PHE A 299 -38.36 -3.97 -11.32
CA PHE A 299 -38.95 -3.13 -10.28
C PHE A 299 -39.30 -1.72 -10.79
N ILE A 300 -38.42 -1.11 -11.60
CA ILE A 300 -38.70 0.19 -12.22
C ILE A 300 -39.90 0.07 -13.17
N PHE A 301 -39.98 -0.99 -13.97
CA PHE A 301 -41.11 -1.23 -14.88
C PHE A 301 -42.42 -1.47 -14.16
N SER A 302 -42.42 -2.17 -13.03
CA SER A 302 -43.63 -2.32 -12.21
C SER A 302 -44.15 -0.98 -11.68
N ILE A 303 -43.26 -0.03 -11.38
CA ILE A 303 -43.65 1.32 -10.95
C ILE A 303 -44.05 2.22 -12.14
N SER A 304 -43.27 2.21 -13.22
CA SER A 304 -43.50 3.09 -14.38
C SER A 304 -44.62 2.59 -15.28
N GLY A 305 -44.80 1.28 -15.36
CA GLY A 305 -45.79 0.57 -16.13
C GLY A 305 -45.31 0.02 -17.47
N ILE A 306 -45.95 -1.07 -17.87
CA ILE A 306 -45.84 -1.74 -19.18
C ILE A 306 -47.25 -1.96 -19.75
N THR A 307 -47.35 -2.17 -21.05
CA THR A 307 -48.64 -2.36 -21.73
C THR A 307 -48.63 -3.68 -22.51
N PRO A 308 -49.46 -4.67 -22.12
CA PRO A 308 -49.67 -5.87 -22.91
C PRO A 308 -50.39 -5.53 -24.23
N SER A 309 -50.12 -6.31 -25.26
CA SER A 309 -50.70 -6.15 -26.59
C SER A 309 -52.22 -6.28 -26.55
N GLY A 310 -52.92 -5.19 -26.88
CA GLY A 310 -54.38 -5.12 -26.84
C GLY A 310 -55.00 -4.96 -25.44
N GLY A 311 -54.18 -4.73 -24.41
CA GLY A 311 -54.64 -4.48 -23.03
C GLY A 311 -54.41 -3.05 -22.55
N THR A 312 -54.70 -2.82 -21.27
CA THR A 312 -54.47 -1.53 -20.59
C THR A 312 -53.10 -1.51 -19.90
N VAL A 313 -52.62 -0.31 -19.55
CA VAL A 313 -51.36 -0.14 -18.81
C VAL A 313 -51.42 -0.88 -17.47
N GLN A 314 -50.45 -1.76 -17.23
CA GLN A 314 -50.20 -2.44 -15.96
C GLN A 314 -49.15 -1.64 -15.19
N SER A 315 -49.46 -1.20 -13.97
CA SER A 315 -48.49 -0.52 -13.11
C SER A 315 -48.97 -0.48 -11.67
N TRP A 316 -48.04 -0.56 -10.73
CA TRP A 316 -48.32 -0.43 -9.30
C TRP A 316 -48.90 0.94 -8.92
N ARG A 317 -48.67 1.97 -9.76
CA ARG A 317 -49.26 3.31 -9.58
C ARG A 317 -50.73 3.37 -9.98
N ALA A 318 -51.19 2.47 -10.84
CA ALA A 318 -52.57 2.39 -11.30
C ALA A 318 -53.44 1.47 -10.41
N GLY A 319 -52.83 0.55 -9.67
CA GLY A 319 -53.50 -0.39 -8.77
C GLY A 319 -53.54 0.02 -7.29
N LYS A 320 -54.16 -0.81 -6.44
CA LYS A 320 -54.06 -0.71 -4.98
C LYS A 320 -52.76 -1.40 -4.52
N PHE A 321 -51.87 -0.66 -3.84
CA PHE A 321 -50.64 -1.21 -3.26
C PHE A 321 -50.97 -2.48 -2.42
N PHE A 322 -50.27 -3.60 -2.68
CA PHE A 322 -50.36 -4.91 -2.00
C PHE A 322 -51.56 -5.82 -2.34
N SER A 323 -52.03 -5.86 -3.59
CA SER A 323 -53.01 -6.87 -4.07
C SER A 323 -52.32 -8.05 -4.78
N VAL A 324 -53.04 -9.17 -4.98
CA VAL A 324 -52.56 -10.29 -5.83
C VAL A 324 -52.20 -9.81 -7.24
N GLU A 325 -52.87 -8.77 -7.74
CA GLU A 325 -52.59 -8.13 -9.02
C GLU A 325 -51.18 -7.50 -9.04
N THR A 326 -50.68 -6.99 -7.91
CA THR A 326 -49.33 -6.41 -7.80
C THR A 326 -48.24 -7.47 -8.03
N ILE A 327 -48.49 -8.71 -7.62
CA ILE A 327 -47.57 -9.85 -7.82
C ILE A 327 -47.55 -10.25 -9.30
N THR A 328 -48.72 -10.34 -9.94
CA THR A 328 -48.81 -10.67 -11.36
C THR A 328 -48.19 -9.58 -12.24
N GLU A 329 -48.41 -8.30 -11.90
CA GLU A 329 -47.78 -7.17 -12.61
C GLU A 329 -46.24 -7.17 -12.47
N PHE A 330 -45.72 -7.60 -11.31
CA PHE A 330 -44.27 -7.79 -11.16
C PHE A 330 -43.76 -8.96 -11.99
N GLY A 331 -44.49 -10.07 -12.04
CA GLY A 331 -44.17 -11.22 -12.90
C GLY A 331 -44.09 -10.83 -14.37
N ASP A 332 -45.07 -10.08 -14.86
CA ASP A 332 -45.10 -9.58 -16.25
C ASP A 332 -43.95 -8.60 -16.53
N ALA A 333 -43.64 -7.71 -15.58
CA ALA A 333 -42.49 -6.80 -15.68
C ALA A 333 -41.13 -7.52 -15.65
N LEU A 334 -41.02 -8.59 -14.86
CA LEU A 334 -39.85 -9.45 -14.81
C LEU A 334 -39.68 -10.20 -16.13
N TYR A 335 -40.76 -10.79 -16.65
CA TYR A 335 -40.77 -11.44 -17.94
C TYR A 335 -40.34 -10.47 -19.06
N PHE A 336 -40.94 -9.28 -19.12
CA PHE A 336 -40.57 -8.25 -20.10
C PHE A 336 -39.08 -7.87 -19.98
N SER A 337 -38.56 -7.73 -18.76
CA SER A 337 -37.15 -7.41 -18.53
C SER A 337 -36.22 -8.52 -19.00
N VAL A 338 -36.54 -9.78 -18.75
CA VAL A 338 -35.75 -10.94 -19.19
C VAL A 338 -35.75 -11.05 -20.72
N VAL A 339 -36.92 -10.96 -21.36
CA VAL A 339 -37.08 -11.03 -22.82
C VAL A 339 -36.36 -9.88 -23.52
N THR A 340 -36.38 -8.68 -22.93
CA THR A 340 -35.64 -7.52 -23.43
C THR A 340 -34.14 -7.67 -23.25
N PHE A 341 -33.68 -8.05 -22.05
CA PHE A 341 -32.26 -8.25 -21.73
C PHE A 341 -31.62 -9.33 -22.62
N THR A 342 -32.34 -10.44 -22.85
CA THR A 342 -31.91 -11.54 -23.71
C THR A 342 -32.12 -11.25 -25.21
N THR A 343 -32.67 -10.09 -25.56
CA THR A 343 -32.97 -9.67 -26.93
C THR A 343 -33.94 -10.59 -27.69
N LEU A 344 -34.75 -11.38 -26.97
CA LEU A 344 -35.78 -12.24 -27.57
C LEU A 344 -36.92 -11.42 -28.17
N GLY A 345 -37.39 -10.40 -27.44
CA GLY A 345 -38.32 -9.38 -27.94
C GLY A 345 -39.63 -9.90 -28.58
N TYR A 346 -40.40 -10.76 -27.89
CA TYR A 346 -41.62 -11.34 -28.46
C TYR A 346 -42.70 -10.32 -28.89
N GLY A 347 -42.65 -9.09 -28.37
CA GLY A 347 -43.56 -8.01 -28.76
C GLY A 347 -44.94 -8.06 -28.10
N ASP A 348 -45.11 -8.93 -27.12
CA ASP A 348 -46.31 -9.08 -26.29
C ASP A 348 -46.50 -7.92 -25.31
N TYR A 349 -45.41 -7.34 -24.79
CA TYR A 349 -45.42 -6.14 -23.94
C TYR A 349 -44.64 -4.98 -24.56
N THR A 350 -45.09 -3.75 -24.28
CA THR A 350 -44.44 -2.52 -24.74
C THR A 350 -44.33 -1.49 -23.61
N PRO A 351 -43.31 -0.60 -23.62
CA PRO A 351 -43.17 0.43 -22.60
C PRO A 351 -44.27 1.50 -22.74
N SER A 352 -45.02 1.72 -21.66
CA SER A 352 -46.21 2.58 -21.66
C SER A 352 -45.92 4.09 -21.70
N ASN A 353 -44.74 4.53 -21.24
CA ASN A 353 -44.42 5.96 -21.09
C ASN A 353 -42.93 6.27 -21.32
N ILE A 354 -42.56 7.55 -21.22
CA ILE A 354 -41.20 8.03 -21.48
C ILE A 354 -40.17 7.37 -20.55
N ILE A 355 -40.51 7.17 -19.27
CA ILE A 355 -39.60 6.57 -18.28
C ILE A 355 -39.34 5.11 -18.65
N SER A 356 -40.38 4.31 -18.90
CA SER A 356 -40.20 2.91 -19.29
C SER A 356 -39.47 2.78 -20.63
N ARG A 357 -39.67 3.70 -21.58
CA ARG A 357 -38.88 3.74 -22.82
C ARG A 357 -37.39 3.97 -22.56
N ILE A 358 -37.05 4.95 -21.73
CA ILE A 358 -35.65 5.23 -21.35
C ILE A 358 -35.01 4.01 -20.67
N VAL A 359 -35.71 3.40 -19.73
CA VAL A 359 -35.24 2.18 -19.03
C VAL A 359 -35.05 1.04 -20.02
N THR A 360 -35.95 0.87 -20.99
CA THR A 360 -35.83 -0.15 -22.06
C THR A 360 -34.55 0.05 -22.89
N ILE A 361 -34.21 1.30 -23.23
CA ILE A 361 -32.97 1.63 -23.96
C ILE A 361 -31.74 1.22 -23.13
N PHE A 362 -31.69 1.62 -21.86
CA PHE A 362 -30.59 1.25 -20.97
C PHE A 362 -30.50 -0.26 -20.75
N LEU A 363 -31.64 -0.94 -20.59
CA LEU A 363 -31.70 -2.39 -20.42
C LEU A 363 -31.19 -3.12 -21.66
N SER A 364 -31.53 -2.65 -22.86
CA SER A 364 -31.09 -3.25 -24.12
C SER A 364 -29.59 -3.08 -24.33
N ILE A 365 -29.06 -1.86 -24.15
CA ILE A 365 -27.62 -1.58 -24.26
C ILE A 365 -26.85 -2.34 -23.17
N GLY A 366 -27.33 -2.27 -21.93
CA GLY A 366 -26.72 -2.97 -20.80
C GLY A 366 -26.73 -4.49 -20.96
N GLY A 367 -27.82 -5.05 -21.51
CA GLY A 367 -27.93 -6.48 -21.83
C GLY A 367 -26.86 -6.93 -22.82
N LEU A 368 -26.70 -6.21 -23.92
CA LEU A 368 -25.64 -6.49 -24.91
C LEU A 368 -24.23 -6.41 -24.30
N LEU A 369 -23.95 -5.38 -23.49
CA LEU A 369 -22.65 -5.20 -22.84
C LEU A 369 -22.37 -6.30 -21.81
N LEU A 370 -23.34 -6.63 -20.95
CA LEU A 370 -23.18 -7.63 -19.89
C LEU A 370 -23.12 -9.05 -20.46
N ALA A 371 -23.89 -9.37 -21.50
CA ALA A 371 -23.80 -10.66 -22.18
C ALA A 371 -22.43 -10.84 -22.86
N SER A 372 -21.94 -9.82 -23.56
CA SER A 372 -20.60 -9.82 -24.18
C SER A 372 -19.50 -9.97 -23.11
N LEU A 373 -19.63 -9.23 -22.01
CA LEU A 373 -18.70 -9.29 -20.89
C LEU A 373 -18.69 -10.69 -20.26
N PHE A 374 -19.86 -11.29 -20.05
CA PHE A 374 -20.00 -12.63 -19.50
C PHE A 374 -19.28 -13.66 -20.39
N LEU A 375 -19.49 -13.60 -21.71
CA LEU A 375 -18.81 -14.48 -22.66
C LEU A 375 -17.28 -14.33 -22.56
N VAL A 376 -16.76 -13.10 -22.56
CA VAL A 376 -15.32 -12.85 -22.44
C VAL A 376 -14.76 -13.42 -21.14
N THR A 377 -15.46 -13.24 -20.01
CA THR A 377 -15.02 -13.80 -18.72
C THR A 377 -15.06 -15.32 -18.68
N LEU A 378 -16.01 -15.96 -19.35
CA LEU A 378 -16.07 -17.42 -19.47
C LEU A 378 -14.90 -17.96 -20.30
N VAL A 379 -14.65 -17.36 -21.46
CA VAL A 379 -13.54 -17.75 -22.33
C VAL A 379 -12.21 -17.57 -21.60
N LYS A 380 -12.03 -16.46 -20.88
CA LYS A 380 -10.79 -16.20 -20.14
C LYS A 380 -10.57 -17.19 -18.98
N ARG A 381 -11.65 -17.66 -18.33
CA ARG A 381 -11.58 -18.56 -17.18
C ARG A 381 -11.50 -20.04 -17.53
N TYR A 382 -12.09 -20.46 -18.66
CA TYR A 382 -12.21 -21.87 -19.02
C TYR A 382 -11.56 -22.23 -20.35
N GLY A 383 -11.08 -21.24 -21.11
CA GLY A 383 -10.42 -21.44 -22.40
C GLY A 383 -8.90 -21.33 -22.35
N ARG A 384 -8.30 -21.27 -21.16
CA ARG A 384 -6.85 -21.24 -20.96
C ARG A 384 -6.32 -22.61 -20.62
#